data_AF-A0A9X8YP72-F1
#
_entry.id   AF-A0A9X8YP72-F1
#
_cell.length_a   1.000
_cell.length_b   1.000
_cell.length_c   1.000
_cell.angle_alpha   90.00
_cell.angle_beta   90.00
_cell.angle_gamma   90.00
#
_symmetry.space_group_name_H-M   'P 1'
#
loop_
_entity.id
_entity.type
_entity.pdbx_description
1 polymer ?
#
loop_
_entity_poly.entity_id
_entity_poly.type
_entity_poly.pdbx_seq_one_letter_code
_entity_poly.pdbx_strand_id
1 'polypeptide(L)'
;MSRRLEILKGSLAKKEALFNEKLQLHFDTVAQANGQPLNDKRNGRATLDKWDKQSDSLRTLESSIQRTKAAIEREEIKIASASSVNIPAFMQKAMDDGLITQWRKFPRFFFVNGVKHGRIVLDEKTGLIAHRYLSKVSKEEYPLFRNAFNSLNKQSRDTQ
;
A
#
# COMPACT_ATOMS: atom_id res chain seq x y z
N MET A 1 2.68 -7.83 6.81
CA MET A 1 2.89 -6.51 6.18
C MET A 1 2.92 -6.70 4.67
N SER A 2 2.37 -5.78 3.87
CA SER A 2 2.50 -5.89 2.40
C SER A 2 3.85 -5.30 1.95
N ARG A 3 4.50 -5.91 0.95
CA ARG A 3 5.74 -5.37 0.36
C ARG A 3 5.61 -3.90 -0.06
N ARG A 4 4.44 -3.51 -0.56
CA ARG A 4 4.15 -2.11 -0.93
C ARG A 4 4.13 -1.20 0.29
N LEU A 5 3.51 -1.63 1.38
CA LEU A 5 3.44 -0.87 2.63
C LEU A 5 4.85 -0.66 3.23
N GLU A 6 5.69 -1.70 3.19
CA GLU A 6 7.10 -1.61 3.62
C GLU A 6 7.89 -0.57 2.82
N ILE A 7 7.78 -0.59 1.49
CA ILE A 7 8.42 0.40 0.61
C ILE A 7 7.95 1.82 0.93
N LEU A 8 6.64 2.00 1.16
CA LEU A 8 6.08 3.31 1.48
C LEU A 8 6.60 3.83 2.83
N LYS A 9 6.64 2.98 3.87
CA LYS A 9 7.18 3.35 5.19
C LYS A 9 8.68 3.66 5.11
N GLY A 10 9.45 2.88 4.36
CA GLY A 10 10.86 3.17 4.09
C GLY A 10 11.07 4.49 3.34
N SER A 11 10.20 4.80 2.36
CA SER A 11 10.24 6.08 1.64
C SER A 11 9.88 7.25 2.54
N LEU A 12 8.90 7.09 3.42
CA LEU A 12 8.51 8.10 4.40
C LEU A 12 9.68 8.45 5.32
N ALA A 13 10.32 7.44 5.92
CA ALA A 13 11.45 7.63 6.82
C ALA A 13 12.60 8.42 6.16
N LYS A 14 12.93 8.09 4.90
CA LYS A 14 13.95 8.83 4.12
C LYS A 14 13.57 10.29 3.89
N LYS A 15 12.30 10.57 3.59
CA LYS A 15 11.83 11.95 3.36
C LYS A 15 11.80 12.76 4.65
N GLU A 16 11.39 12.16 5.76
CA GLU A 16 11.39 12.81 7.08
C GLU A 16 12.84 13.11 7.53
N ALA A 17 13.78 12.19 7.32
CA ALA A 17 15.19 12.43 7.59
C ALA A 17 15.74 13.61 6.78
N LEU A 18 15.47 13.64 5.47
CA LEU A 18 15.89 14.74 4.59
C LEU A 18 15.22 16.07 4.99
N PHE A 19 13.98 16.04 5.47
CA PHE A 19 13.29 17.24 5.92
C PHE A 19 13.96 17.81 7.16
N ASN A 20 14.28 16.97 8.13
CA ASN A 20 14.97 17.38 9.35
C ASN A 20 16.36 17.94 9.05
N GLU A 21 17.11 17.33 8.14
CA GLU A 21 18.40 17.84 7.67
C GLU A 21 18.26 19.24 7.04
N LYS A 22 17.31 19.42 6.12
CA LYS A 22 17.08 20.73 5.49
C LYS A 22 16.58 21.79 6.46
N LEU A 23 15.79 21.38 7.45
CA LEU A 23 15.29 22.27 8.48
C LEU A 23 16.44 22.74 9.37
N GLN A 24 17.34 21.85 9.77
CA GLN A 24 18.54 22.20 10.51
C GLN A 24 19.43 23.16 9.71
N LEU A 25 19.69 22.85 8.43
CA LEU A 25 20.46 23.73 7.55
C LEU A 25 19.85 25.13 7.41
N HIS A 26 18.52 25.24 7.40
CA HIS A 26 17.83 26.53 7.40
C HIS A 26 18.10 27.30 8.70
N PHE A 27 17.93 26.67 9.85
CA PHE A 27 18.23 27.28 11.14
C PHE A 27 19.70 27.71 11.27
N ASP A 28 20.63 26.86 10.84
CA ASP A 28 22.06 27.18 10.85
C ASP A 28 22.35 28.40 9.96
N THR A 29 21.68 28.50 8.80
CA THR A 29 21.80 29.65 7.90
C THR A 29 21.24 30.93 8.53
N VAL A 30 20.13 30.83 9.27
CA VAL A 30 19.53 31.97 9.99
C VAL A 30 20.43 32.43 11.14
N ALA A 31 20.98 31.48 11.90
CA ALA A 31 21.91 31.75 13.00
C ALA A 31 23.21 32.41 12.52
N GLN A 32 23.76 31.97 11.38
CA GLN A 32 24.95 32.59 10.77
C GLN A 32 24.75 34.07 10.42
N ALA A 33 23.53 34.48 10.06
CA ALA A 33 23.20 35.87 9.80
C ALA A 33 22.89 36.69 11.07
N ASN A 34 23.13 36.12 12.27
CA ASN A 34 22.73 36.65 13.57
C ASN A 34 21.25 37.06 13.63
N GLY A 35 20.38 36.43 12.81
CA GLY A 35 18.98 36.79 12.70
C GLY A 35 18.70 38.20 12.14
N GLN A 36 19.69 38.93 11.60
CA GLN A 36 19.52 40.30 11.08
C GLN A 36 20.03 40.48 9.64
N PRO A 37 19.39 39.87 8.64
CA PRO A 37 19.69 40.14 7.23
C PRO A 37 19.30 41.57 6.82
N LEU A 38 18.42 42.22 7.58
CA LEU A 38 17.87 43.54 7.27
C LEU A 38 18.84 44.71 7.53
N ASN A 39 19.90 44.47 8.32
CA ASN A 39 20.89 45.51 8.64
C ASN A 39 22.05 45.55 7.62
N ASP A 40 22.20 44.51 6.78
CA ASP A 40 23.17 44.50 5.68
C ASP A 40 22.58 45.18 4.43
N LYS A 41 22.93 46.46 4.23
CA LYS A 41 22.47 47.27 3.09
C LYS A 41 22.94 46.77 1.72
N ARG A 42 23.92 45.86 1.62
CA ARG A 42 24.43 45.34 0.33
C ARG A 42 24.00 43.91 0.05
N ASN A 43 23.95 43.02 1.05
CA ASN A 43 23.64 41.59 0.83
C ASN A 43 22.34 41.09 1.48
N GLY A 44 21.54 41.97 2.11
CA GLY A 44 20.29 41.57 2.76
C GLY A 44 19.31 40.84 1.83
N ARG A 45 19.17 41.31 0.58
CA ARG A 45 18.30 40.68 -0.43
C ARG A 45 18.76 39.27 -0.80
N ALA A 46 20.06 39.07 -1.02
CA ALA A 46 20.61 37.75 -1.33
C ALA A 46 20.40 36.74 -0.20
N THR A 47 20.43 37.21 1.06
CA THR A 47 20.16 36.37 2.24
C THR A 47 18.69 35.98 2.31
N LEU A 48 17.77 36.93 2.11
CA LEU A 48 16.33 36.65 2.05
C LEU A 48 15.99 35.68 0.92
N ASP A 49 16.51 35.90 -0.29
CA ASP A 49 16.30 34.99 -1.43
C ASP A 49 16.79 33.56 -1.13
N LYS A 50 17.87 33.41 -0.35
CA LYS A 50 18.37 32.11 0.11
C LYS A 50 17.40 31.46 1.10
N TRP A 51 16.89 32.22 2.07
CA TRP A 51 15.93 31.73 3.06
C TRP A 51 14.60 31.34 2.43
N ASP A 52 14.13 32.11 1.45
CA ASP A 52 12.90 31.80 0.71
C ASP A 52 13.07 30.49 -0.08
N LYS A 53 14.18 30.31 -0.79
CA LYS A 53 14.47 29.04 -1.49
C LYS A 53 14.54 27.84 -0.54
N GLN A 54 15.14 28.01 0.64
CA GLN A 54 15.17 26.96 1.66
C GLN A 54 13.76 26.64 2.16
N SER A 55 12.96 27.66 2.44
CA SER A 55 11.56 27.53 2.90
C SER A 55 10.67 26.85 1.86
N ASP A 56 10.78 27.23 0.58
CA ASP A 56 10.03 26.61 -0.51
C ASP A 56 10.44 25.15 -0.74
N SER A 57 11.73 24.84 -0.59
CA SER A 57 12.18 23.46 -0.61
C SER A 57 11.60 22.65 0.56
N LEU A 58 11.47 23.23 1.75
CA LEU A 58 10.85 22.58 2.91
C LEU A 58 9.36 22.33 2.68
N ARG A 59 8.60 23.33 2.21
CA ARG A 59 7.17 23.21 1.88
C ARG A 59 6.90 22.14 0.82
N THR A 60 7.75 22.06 -0.19
CA THR A 60 7.64 21.06 -1.25
C THR A 60 7.88 19.65 -0.70
N LEU A 61 8.88 19.49 0.18
CA LEU A 61 9.20 18.22 0.80
C LEU A 61 8.11 17.78 1.79
N GLU A 62 7.59 18.70 2.61
CA GLU A 62 6.44 18.47 3.49
C GLU A 62 5.23 17.97 2.69
N SER A 63 4.89 18.63 1.58
CA SER A 63 3.81 18.19 0.69
C SER A 63 4.04 16.76 0.17
N SER A 64 5.28 16.40 -0.15
CA SER A 64 5.66 15.04 -0.56
C SER A 64 5.55 14.01 0.56
N ILE A 65 5.89 14.41 1.80
CA ILE A 65 5.70 13.59 3.01
C ILE A 65 4.21 13.31 3.22
N GLN A 66 3.36 14.33 3.19
CA GLN A 66 1.91 14.18 3.37
C GLN A 66 1.28 13.25 2.33
N ARG A 67 1.67 13.38 1.06
CA ARG A 67 1.23 12.44 0.00
C ARG A 67 1.64 11.00 0.29
N THR A 68 2.81 10.80 0.89
CA THR A 68 3.31 9.47 1.26
C THR A 68 2.55 8.90 2.44
N LYS A 69 2.26 9.71 3.47
CA LYS A 69 1.41 9.35 4.62
C LYS A 69 0.01 8.93 4.17
N ALA A 70 -0.64 9.72 3.31
CA ALA A 70 -1.93 9.37 2.73
C ALA A 70 -1.88 8.08 1.87
N ALA A 71 -0.77 7.81 1.18
CA ALA A 71 -0.60 6.56 0.44
C ALA A 71 -0.46 5.33 1.36
N ILE A 72 0.23 5.49 2.50
CA ILE A 72 0.34 4.47 3.54
C ILE A 72 -1.04 4.16 4.12
N GLU A 73 -1.77 5.19 4.54
CA GLU A 73 -3.12 5.04 5.11
C GLU A 73 -4.06 4.28 4.17
N ARG A 74 -4.10 4.65 2.88
CA ARG A 74 -4.89 3.93 1.87
C ARG A 74 -4.49 2.47 1.71
N GLU A 75 -3.20 2.17 1.85
CA GLU A 75 -2.70 0.79 1.75
C GLU A 75 -3.07 -0.01 3.01
N GLU A 76 -2.98 0.59 4.19
CA GLU A 76 -3.41 -0.01 5.45
C GLU A 76 -4.92 -0.28 5.46
N ILE A 77 -5.74 0.66 4.99
CA ILE A 77 -7.19 0.48 4.83
C ILE A 77 -7.49 -0.71 3.91
N LYS A 78 -6.78 -0.88 2.79
CA LYS A 78 -6.96 -2.03 1.88
C LYS A 78 -6.60 -3.36 2.52
N ILE A 79 -5.62 -3.37 3.43
CA ILE A 79 -5.22 -4.58 4.17
C ILE A 79 -6.26 -4.89 5.26
N ALA A 80 -6.70 -3.87 5.99
CA ALA A 80 -7.73 -3.99 7.01
C ALA A 80 -9.05 -4.49 6.40
N SER A 81 -9.48 -3.94 5.26
CA SER A 81 -10.68 -4.40 4.56
C SER A 81 -10.56 -5.84 4.07
N ALA A 82 -9.38 -6.27 3.60
CA ALA A 82 -9.14 -7.66 3.26
C ALA A 82 -9.28 -8.60 4.47
N SER A 83 -8.83 -8.15 5.63
CA SER A 83 -8.80 -8.93 6.87
C SER A 83 -10.13 -8.94 7.62
N SER A 84 -11.09 -8.08 7.25
CA SER A 84 -12.39 -8.01 7.92
C SER A 84 -13.34 -9.16 7.56
N VAL A 85 -13.02 -9.92 6.51
CA VAL A 85 -13.83 -11.07 6.09
C VAL A 85 -13.38 -12.30 6.87
N ASN A 86 -14.33 -13.01 7.45
CA ASN A 86 -14.06 -14.27 8.12
C ASN A 86 -13.73 -15.35 7.09
N ILE A 87 -12.44 -15.63 6.91
CA ILE A 87 -11.94 -16.62 5.95
C ILE A 87 -11.78 -17.96 6.67
N PRO A 88 -12.41 -19.05 6.19
CA PRO A 88 -12.22 -20.38 6.75
C PRO A 88 -10.76 -20.85 6.67
N ALA A 89 -10.34 -21.68 7.63
CA ALA A 89 -8.96 -22.16 7.75
C ALA A 89 -8.41 -22.84 6.47
N PHE A 90 -9.26 -23.57 5.74
CA PHE A 90 -8.86 -24.22 4.49
C PHE A 90 -8.50 -23.22 3.37
N MET A 91 -9.20 -22.09 3.29
CA MET A 91 -8.89 -21.02 2.34
C MET A 91 -7.60 -20.31 2.75
N GLN A 92 -7.39 -20.11 4.05
CA GLN A 92 -6.15 -19.50 4.55
C GLN A 92 -4.95 -20.36 4.22
N LYS A 93 -5.04 -21.69 4.44
CA LYS A 93 -4.01 -22.63 4.00
C LYS A 93 -3.75 -22.55 2.50
N ALA A 94 -4.79 -22.46 1.68
CA ALA A 94 -4.64 -22.33 0.22
C ALA A 94 -4.05 -20.98 -0.22
N MET A 95 -4.20 -19.93 0.58
CA MET A 95 -3.49 -18.66 0.38
C MET A 95 -2.01 -18.79 0.73
N ASP A 96 -1.69 -19.45 1.83
CA ASP A 96 -0.32 -19.68 2.30
C ASP A 96 0.46 -20.60 1.34
N ASP A 97 -0.20 -21.64 0.81
CA ASP A 97 0.33 -22.55 -0.21
C ASP A 97 0.48 -21.85 -1.59
N GLY A 98 -0.02 -20.62 -1.73
CA GLY A 98 0.06 -19.86 -2.98
C GLY A 98 -0.84 -20.41 -4.09
N LEU A 99 -1.90 -21.16 -3.76
CA LEU A 99 -2.88 -21.62 -4.73
C LEU A 99 -3.84 -20.51 -5.14
N ILE A 100 -4.25 -19.69 -4.16
CA ILE A 100 -5.20 -18.60 -4.36
C ILE A 100 -4.69 -17.28 -3.79
N THR A 101 -5.15 -16.18 -4.37
CA THR A 101 -4.88 -14.83 -3.87
C THR A 101 -6.18 -14.07 -3.64
N GLN A 102 -6.28 -13.40 -2.48
CA GLN A 102 -7.46 -12.63 -2.12
C GLN A 102 -7.50 -11.28 -2.86
N TRP A 103 -8.68 -10.89 -3.33
CA TRP A 103 -8.87 -9.58 -3.92
C TRP A 103 -9.09 -8.50 -2.85
N ARG A 104 -8.10 -7.63 -2.65
CA ARG A 104 -8.21 -6.57 -1.63
C ARG A 104 -9.40 -5.60 -1.76
N LYS A 105 -9.89 -5.35 -2.98
CA LYS A 105 -11.05 -4.47 -3.21
C LYS A 105 -12.37 -5.16 -2.86
N PHE A 106 -12.44 -6.47 -3.08
CA PHE A 106 -13.62 -7.28 -2.81
C PHE A 106 -13.17 -8.55 -2.09
N PRO A 107 -12.98 -8.48 -0.76
CA PRO A 107 -12.28 -9.52 0.03
C PRO A 107 -12.89 -10.92 -0.02
N ARG A 108 -14.17 -11.03 -0.40
CA ARG A 108 -14.88 -12.29 -0.64
C ARG A 108 -14.48 -13.00 -1.94
N PHE A 109 -13.79 -12.31 -2.84
CA PHE A 109 -13.37 -12.83 -4.13
C PHE A 109 -11.89 -13.22 -4.09
N PHE A 110 -11.60 -14.37 -4.68
CA PHE A 110 -10.28 -14.96 -4.74
C PHE A 110 -9.94 -15.31 -6.18
N PHE A 111 -8.67 -15.15 -6.53
CA PHE A 111 -8.10 -15.55 -7.81
C PHE A 111 -7.31 -16.84 -7.63
N VAL A 112 -7.35 -17.70 -8.62
CA VAL A 112 -6.47 -18.87 -8.68
C VAL A 112 -5.18 -18.46 -9.36
N ASN A 113 -4.04 -18.74 -8.75
CA ASN A 113 -2.75 -18.40 -9.35
C ASN A 113 -2.55 -19.19 -10.65
N GLY A 114 -2.13 -18.50 -11.72
CA GLY A 114 -2.00 -19.08 -13.06
C GLY A 114 -3.26 -19.03 -13.92
N VAL A 115 -4.38 -18.48 -13.42
CA VAL A 115 -5.63 -18.32 -14.19
C VAL A 115 -5.95 -16.83 -14.31
N LYS A 116 -6.10 -16.32 -15.54
CA LYS A 116 -6.35 -14.89 -15.80
C LYS A 116 -7.79 -14.49 -15.46
N HIS A 117 -8.71 -15.42 -15.67
CA HIS A 117 -10.14 -15.24 -15.48
C HIS A 117 -10.69 -16.28 -14.51
N GLY A 118 -11.97 -16.21 -14.18
CA GLY A 118 -12.53 -17.06 -13.14
C GLY A 118 -12.18 -16.55 -11.73
N ARG A 119 -13.16 -16.59 -10.85
CA ARG A 119 -13.02 -16.17 -9.46
C ARG A 119 -13.71 -17.17 -8.56
N ILE A 120 -13.11 -17.43 -7.42
CA ILE A 120 -13.75 -18.14 -6.32
C ILE A 120 -14.40 -17.08 -5.42
N VAL A 121 -15.64 -17.31 -5.02
CA VAL A 121 -16.43 -16.41 -4.19
C VAL A 121 -16.78 -17.14 -2.90
N LEU A 122 -16.38 -16.58 -1.77
CA LEU A 122 -16.78 -17.07 -0.45
C LEU A 122 -18.13 -16.46 -0.07
N ASP A 123 -19.06 -17.31 0.34
CA ASP A 123 -20.27 -16.88 1.04
C ASP A 123 -20.02 -16.89 2.55
N GLU A 124 -19.93 -15.70 3.13
CA GLU A 124 -19.64 -15.50 4.56
C GLU A 124 -20.67 -16.13 5.49
N LYS A 125 -21.92 -16.29 5.02
CA LYS A 125 -23.01 -16.83 5.86
C LYS A 125 -22.94 -18.34 5.99
N THR A 126 -22.60 -19.00 4.88
CA THR A 126 -22.64 -20.47 4.79
C THR A 126 -21.26 -21.10 4.86
N GLY A 127 -20.19 -20.31 4.69
CA GLY A 127 -18.81 -20.81 4.57
C GLY A 127 -18.55 -21.54 3.25
N LEU A 128 -19.54 -21.60 2.36
CA LEU A 128 -19.45 -22.29 1.08
C LEU A 128 -18.78 -21.40 0.04
N ILE A 129 -18.17 -22.06 -0.95
CA ILE A 129 -17.53 -21.38 -2.06
C ILE A 129 -18.31 -21.59 -3.36
N ALA A 130 -18.36 -20.54 -4.17
CA ALA A 130 -18.94 -20.55 -5.51
C ALA A 130 -17.90 -20.07 -6.53
N HIS A 131 -18.16 -20.28 -7.82
CA HIS A 131 -17.33 -19.72 -8.88
C HIS A 131 -18.06 -18.60 -9.64
N ARG A 132 -17.33 -17.61 -10.14
CA ARG A 132 -17.83 -16.62 -11.10
C ARG A 132 -16.89 -16.47 -12.28
N TYR A 133 -17.45 -16.05 -13.42
CA TYR A 133 -16.71 -15.79 -14.66
C TYR A 133 -15.96 -17.01 -15.23
N LEU A 134 -16.45 -18.22 -14.94
CA LEU A 134 -15.88 -19.47 -15.48
C LEU A 134 -15.90 -19.50 -17.00
N SER A 135 -16.93 -18.90 -17.62
CA SER A 135 -17.05 -18.77 -19.08
C SER A 135 -15.94 -17.97 -19.75
N LYS A 136 -15.20 -17.15 -18.98
CA LYS A 136 -14.07 -16.37 -19.49
C LYS A 136 -12.73 -17.09 -19.32
N VAL A 137 -12.69 -18.22 -18.64
CA VAL A 137 -11.47 -19.02 -18.44
C VAL A 137 -11.12 -19.70 -19.75
N SER A 138 -9.85 -19.62 -20.17
CA SER A 138 -9.38 -20.30 -21.38
C SER A 138 -9.40 -21.81 -21.19
N LYS A 139 -9.44 -22.57 -22.29
CA LYS A 139 -9.41 -24.04 -22.22
C LYS A 139 -8.14 -24.59 -21.57
N GLU A 140 -7.01 -23.88 -21.73
CA GLU A 140 -5.71 -24.26 -21.16
C GLU A 140 -5.64 -23.98 -19.65
N GLU A 141 -6.24 -22.88 -19.19
CA GLU A 141 -6.27 -22.51 -17.77
C GLU A 141 -7.37 -23.25 -16.99
N TYR A 142 -8.38 -23.80 -17.69
CA TYR A 142 -9.55 -24.44 -17.09
C TYR A 142 -9.20 -25.63 -16.17
N PRO A 143 -8.30 -26.58 -16.53
CA PRO A 143 -7.92 -27.67 -15.64
C PRO A 143 -7.32 -27.18 -14.32
N LEU A 144 -6.49 -26.13 -14.38
CA LEU A 144 -5.88 -25.52 -13.20
C LEU A 144 -6.94 -24.92 -12.28
N PHE A 145 -7.86 -24.13 -12.83
CA PHE A 145 -8.99 -23.56 -12.09
C PHE A 145 -9.87 -24.66 -11.49
N ARG A 146 -10.24 -25.67 -12.29
CA ARG A 146 -11.09 -26.80 -11.90
C ARG A 146 -10.49 -27.55 -10.72
N ASN A 147 -9.21 -27.89 -10.78
CA ASN A 147 -8.53 -28.66 -9.74
C ASN A 147 -8.47 -27.87 -8.43
N ALA A 148 -8.09 -26.59 -8.50
CA ALA A 148 -8.08 -25.71 -7.33
C ALA A 148 -9.48 -25.57 -6.71
N PHE A 149 -10.49 -25.25 -7.54
CA PHE A 149 -11.85 -25.07 -7.06
C PHE A 149 -12.44 -26.34 -6.45
N ASN A 150 -12.27 -27.50 -7.11
CA ASN A 150 -12.81 -28.77 -6.62
C ASN A 150 -12.15 -29.20 -5.31
N SER A 151 -10.83 -29.00 -5.17
CA SER A 151 -10.12 -29.28 -3.92
C SER A 151 -10.68 -28.45 -2.76
N LEU A 152 -10.86 -27.14 -2.99
CA LEU A 152 -11.41 -26.23 -1.98
C LEU A 152 -12.89 -26.52 -1.67
N ASN A 153 -13.68 -26.86 -2.69
CA ASN A 153 -15.12 -27.12 -2.53
C ASN A 153 -15.39 -28.43 -1.81
N LYS A 154 -14.47 -29.40 -1.90
CA LYS A 154 -14.52 -30.61 -1.08
C LYS A 154 -14.29 -30.26 0.39
N GLN A 155 -13.23 -29.51 0.68
CA GLN A 155 -12.89 -29.08 2.04
C GLN A 155 -14.00 -28.20 2.66
N SER A 156 -14.65 -27.33 1.89
CA SER A 156 -15.75 -26.50 2.40
C SER A 156 -16.98 -27.33 2.80
N ARG A 157 -17.18 -28.51 2.19
CA ARG A 157 -18.27 -29.44 2.53
C ARG A 157 -17.90 -30.35 3.68
N ASP A 158 -16.64 -30.76 3.78
CA ASP A 158 -16.14 -31.61 4.86
C ASP A 158 -16.05 -30.87 6.22
N THR A 159 -16.13 -29.54 6.21
CA THR A 159 -16.08 -28.68 7.41
C THR A 159 -17.48 -28.35 7.98
N GLN A 160 -18.56 -28.76 7.32
CA GLN A 160 -19.95 -28.68 7.85
C GLN A 160 -20.28 -29.88 8.73
#